data_AF-A0A1C6EW34-F1
#
_entry.id   AF-A0A1C6EW34-F1
#
_cell.length_a   1.000
_cell.length_b   1.000
_cell.length_c   1.000
_cell.angle_alpha   90.00
_cell.angle_beta   90.00
_cell.angle_gamma   90.00
#
_symmetry.space_group_name_H-M   'P 1'
#
loop_
_entity.id
_entity.type
_entity.pdbx_description
1 polymer ?
#
loop_
_entity_poly.entity_id
_entity_poly.type
_entity_poly.pdbx_seq_one_letter_code
_entity_poly.pdbx_strand_id
1 'polypeptide(L)'
;MKIFKYEEYTIAQDSKRDFTIVEKNNNFFKLDNATFDSLFGKEKLEFVKNDKDNILYMMGMIFMILLTLYLYFRTTTYSIIDVNFLPATLVLIINIFIHELGHVLFLKKFYPKSRVKIGFKFMFIWPAFYVDTSYSYMVSKYKRIAIYLAGNFMNCIYVLLVLLFFPKQLPYCYLVISNVLVNFIPIVKSDGYYAVVTLFNKTNIKKDKVATTLEDAIRGIIMFGVLGIFSWLSQ
;
A
#
# COMPACT_ATOMS: atom_id res chain seq x y z
N MET A 1 14.15 -12.86 -6.66
CA MET A 1 14.11 -11.92 -7.80
C MET A 1 15.52 -11.43 -8.05
N LYS A 2 16.00 -11.43 -9.28
CA LYS A 2 17.38 -11.03 -9.60
C LYS A 2 17.43 -9.54 -9.95
N ILE A 3 18.42 -8.84 -9.41
CA ILE A 3 18.72 -7.45 -9.75
C ILE A 3 20.01 -7.40 -10.53
N PHE A 4 19.97 -6.71 -11.67
CA PHE A 4 21.11 -6.48 -12.54
C PHE A 4 21.37 -4.98 -12.71
N LYS A 5 22.56 -4.66 -13.20
CA LYS A 5 22.97 -3.35 -13.66
C LYS A 5 23.45 -3.41 -15.10
N TYR A 6 23.17 -2.34 -15.83
CA TYR A 6 23.71 -2.10 -17.16
C TYR A 6 23.88 -0.59 -17.31
N GLU A 7 25.13 -0.10 -17.35
CA GLU A 7 25.42 1.34 -17.35
C GLU A 7 24.67 2.09 -16.21
N GLU A 8 23.79 3.04 -16.56
CA GLU A 8 22.96 3.79 -15.60
C GLU A 8 21.66 3.08 -15.21
N TYR A 9 21.34 1.94 -15.82
CA TYR A 9 20.08 1.23 -15.64
C TYR A 9 20.15 0.22 -14.50
N THR A 10 19.13 0.23 -13.63
CA THR A 10 18.89 -0.84 -12.67
C THR A 10 17.75 -1.71 -13.18
N ILE A 11 17.98 -3.02 -13.26
CA ILE A 11 17.06 -3.97 -13.90
C ILE A 11 16.60 -4.99 -12.86
N ALA A 12 15.28 -5.16 -12.72
CA ALA A 12 14.68 -6.19 -11.86
C ALA A 12 13.97 -7.25 -12.72
N GLN A 13 14.48 -8.48 -12.63
CA GLN A 13 13.93 -9.65 -13.30
C GLN A 13 13.40 -10.65 -12.27
N ASP A 14 12.16 -11.08 -12.48
CA ASP A 14 11.48 -12.08 -11.69
C ASP A 14 11.00 -13.19 -12.63
N SER A 15 11.47 -14.42 -12.45
CA SER A 15 11.09 -15.55 -13.32
C SER A 15 9.61 -15.89 -13.27
N LYS A 16 8.88 -15.33 -12.29
CA LYS A 16 7.43 -15.49 -12.13
C LYS A 16 6.62 -14.38 -12.80
N ARG A 17 7.27 -13.43 -13.49
CA ARG A 17 6.64 -12.30 -14.18
C ARG A 17 7.00 -12.34 -15.66
N ASP A 18 6.04 -12.01 -16.52
CA ASP A 18 6.24 -11.98 -17.98
C ASP A 18 6.83 -10.66 -18.47
N PHE A 19 7.38 -9.85 -17.56
CA PHE A 19 7.93 -8.54 -17.86
C PHE A 19 9.11 -8.22 -16.93
N THR A 20 10.00 -7.38 -17.43
CA THR A 20 11.16 -6.84 -16.72
C THR A 20 10.90 -5.38 -16.36
N ILE A 21 11.30 -4.97 -15.15
CA ILE A 21 11.27 -3.57 -14.75
C ILE A 21 12.66 -2.97 -14.89
N VAL A 22 12.74 -1.83 -15.57
CA VAL A 22 13.98 -1.06 -15.75
C VAL A 22 13.80 0.30 -15.10
N GLU A 23 14.76 0.69 -14.28
CA GLU A 23 14.85 2.03 -13.69
C GLU A 23 16.04 2.79 -14.27
N LYS A 24 15.80 4.05 -14.62
CA LYS A 24 16.83 5.03 -14.97
C LYS A 24 16.45 6.38 -14.41
N ASN A 25 17.32 6.97 -13.59
CA ASN A 25 17.15 8.31 -13.05
C ASN A 25 15.78 8.54 -12.36
N ASN A 26 15.29 7.55 -11.62
CA ASN A 26 13.96 7.48 -10.98
C ASN A 26 12.75 7.31 -11.91
N ASN A 27 12.96 7.05 -13.20
CA ASN A 27 11.88 6.69 -14.11
C ASN A 27 11.82 5.17 -14.24
N PHE A 28 10.61 4.60 -14.17
CA PHE A 28 10.37 3.17 -14.19
C PHE A 28 9.66 2.77 -15.49
N PHE A 29 10.24 1.80 -16.19
CA PHE A 29 9.73 1.28 -17.45
C PHE A 29 9.43 -0.21 -17.30
N LYS A 30 8.31 -0.63 -17.89
CA LYS A 30 7.96 -2.04 -18.03
C LYS A 30 8.24 -2.47 -19.45
N LEU A 31 9.05 -3.50 -19.59
CA LEU A 31 9.39 -4.10 -20.86
C LEU A 31 8.92 -5.55 -20.85
N ASP A 32 8.29 -6.02 -21.92
CA ASP A 32 8.15 -7.45 -22.14
C ASP A 32 9.52 -8.09 -22.44
N ASN A 33 9.57 -9.41 -22.42
CA ASN A 33 10.84 -10.13 -22.58
C ASN A 33 11.46 -9.92 -23.97
N ALA A 34 10.66 -9.79 -25.03
CA ALA A 34 11.17 -9.59 -26.38
C ALA A 34 11.81 -8.20 -26.54
N THR A 35 11.13 -7.16 -26.06
CA THR A 35 11.61 -5.79 -26.05
C THR A 35 12.86 -5.67 -25.17
N PHE A 36 12.86 -6.32 -24.00
CA PHE A 36 14.03 -6.35 -23.13
C PHE A 36 15.24 -6.99 -23.83
N ASP A 37 15.08 -8.17 -24.43
CA ASP A 37 16.16 -8.88 -25.11
C ASP A 37 16.69 -8.10 -26.34
N SER A 38 15.83 -7.31 -27.00
CA SER A 38 16.24 -6.42 -28.10
C SER A 38 17.06 -5.21 -27.65
N LEU A 39 16.80 -4.69 -26.44
CA LEU A 39 17.44 -3.49 -25.90
C LEU A 39 18.66 -3.79 -25.04
N PHE A 40 18.66 -4.94 -24.35
CA PHE A 40 19.68 -5.32 -23.39
C PHE A 40 20.21 -6.71 -23.73
N GLY A 41 21.46 -6.79 -24.18
CA GLY A 41 22.15 -8.07 -24.35
C GLY A 41 22.40 -8.72 -22.98
N LYS A 42 21.87 -9.92 -22.75
CA LYS A 42 21.97 -10.65 -21.46
C LYS A 42 23.41 -10.81 -20.96
N GLU A 43 24.39 -10.89 -21.86
CA GLU A 43 25.81 -11.05 -21.53
C GLU A 43 26.46 -9.80 -20.93
N LYS A 44 25.88 -8.62 -21.16
CA LYS A 44 26.40 -7.35 -20.63
C LYS A 44 25.81 -6.99 -19.27
N LEU A 45 24.92 -7.82 -18.72
CA LEU A 45 24.24 -7.55 -17.46
C LEU A 45 25.12 -7.92 -16.27
N GLU A 46 25.46 -6.93 -15.45
CA GLU A 46 26.16 -7.16 -14.19
C GLU A 46 25.18 -7.62 -13.12
N PHE A 47 25.38 -8.82 -12.59
CA PHE A 47 24.57 -9.31 -11.47
C PHE A 47 24.92 -8.53 -10.19
N VAL A 48 23.90 -7.92 -9.57
CA VAL A 48 24.08 -7.15 -8.34
C VAL A 48 23.73 -7.98 -7.11
N LYS A 49 22.52 -8.54 -7.09
CA LYS A 49 22.02 -9.32 -5.95
C LYS A 49 20.81 -10.16 -6.32
N ASN A 50 20.58 -11.19 -5.53
CA ASN A 50 19.32 -11.91 -5.50
C ASN A 50 18.49 -11.41 -4.31
N ASP A 51 17.39 -10.72 -4.58
CA ASP A 51 16.42 -10.34 -3.57
C ASP A 51 15.57 -11.57 -3.20
N LYS A 52 15.90 -12.16 -2.04
CA LYS A 52 15.16 -13.29 -1.45
C LYS A 52 13.78 -12.83 -1.00
N ASP A 53 12.76 -13.56 -1.41
CA ASP A 53 11.38 -13.27 -1.04
C ASP A 53 10.99 -13.97 0.26
N ASN A 54 9.99 -13.44 0.98
CA ASN A 54 9.47 -14.07 2.18
C ASN A 54 7.97 -13.76 2.37
N ILE A 55 7.14 -14.79 2.22
CA ILE A 55 5.67 -14.69 2.35
C ILE A 55 5.22 -14.32 3.77
N LEU A 56 6.05 -14.59 4.79
CA LEU A 56 5.73 -14.30 6.19
C LEU A 56 5.49 -12.82 6.44
N TYR A 57 6.11 -11.91 5.67
CA TYR A 57 5.83 -10.47 5.79
C TYR A 57 4.37 -10.16 5.46
N MET A 58 3.86 -10.70 4.35
CA MET A 58 2.48 -10.52 3.94
C MET A 58 1.52 -11.17 4.94
N MET A 59 1.78 -12.43 5.32
CA MET A 59 0.91 -13.16 6.25
C MET A 59 0.84 -12.47 7.62
N GLY A 60 1.98 -12.05 8.16
CA GLY A 60 2.03 -11.36 9.45
C GLY A 60 1.31 -10.01 9.42
N MET A 61 1.46 -9.23 8.35
CA MET A 61 0.75 -7.95 8.21
C MET A 61 -0.76 -8.15 8.06
N ILE A 62 -1.20 -9.09 7.21
CA ILE A 62 -2.63 -9.41 7.05
C ILE A 62 -3.22 -9.89 8.37
N PHE A 63 -2.53 -10.80 9.07
CA PHE A 63 -2.96 -11.28 10.38
C PHE A 63 -3.13 -10.14 11.38
N MET A 64 -2.16 -9.22 11.47
CA MET A 64 -2.23 -8.07 12.38
C MET A 64 -3.38 -7.11 12.03
N ILE A 65 -3.64 -6.87 10.74
CA ILE A 65 -4.76 -6.04 10.29
C ILE A 65 -6.08 -6.71 10.70
N LEU A 66 -6.25 -8.00 10.38
CA LEU A 66 -7.47 -8.74 10.70
C LEU A 66 -7.70 -8.85 12.21
N LEU A 67 -6.65 -9.11 12.99
CA LEU A 67 -6.69 -9.15 14.44
C LEU A 67 -7.13 -7.80 15.01
N THR A 68 -6.57 -6.70 14.51
CA THR A 68 -6.92 -5.36 14.99
C THR A 68 -8.37 -5.02 14.69
N LEU A 69 -8.84 -5.31 13.47
CA LEU A 69 -10.24 -5.12 13.11
C LEU A 69 -11.17 -5.95 14.01
N TYR A 70 -10.86 -7.23 14.20
CA TYR A 70 -11.63 -8.11 15.08
C TYR A 70 -11.70 -7.57 16.52
N LEU A 71 -10.56 -7.22 17.11
CA LEU A 71 -10.50 -6.71 18.48
C LEU A 71 -11.22 -5.37 18.63
N TYR A 72 -11.09 -4.47 17.64
CA TYR A 72 -11.77 -3.19 17.65
C TYR A 72 -13.29 -3.38 17.64
N PHE A 73 -13.83 -4.14 16.68
CA PHE A 73 -15.27 -4.40 16.59
C PHE A 73 -15.83 -5.19 17.78
N ARG A 74 -15.00 -6.00 18.46
CA ARG A 74 -15.40 -6.68 19.70
C ARG A 74 -15.46 -5.77 20.92
N THR A 75 -14.74 -4.65 20.90
CA THR A 75 -14.56 -3.77 22.06
C THR A 75 -15.40 -2.50 21.97
N THR A 76 -15.64 -2.00 20.76
CA THR A 76 -16.25 -0.69 20.50
C THR A 76 -17.19 -0.77 19.30
N THR A 77 -18.31 -0.04 19.38
CA THR A 77 -19.24 0.16 18.27
C THR A 77 -18.63 1.06 17.20
N TYR A 78 -18.60 0.60 15.95
CA TYR A 78 -18.07 1.38 14.84
C TYR A 78 -19.14 2.25 14.20
N SER A 79 -18.83 3.54 14.07
CA SER A 79 -19.70 4.53 13.41
C SER A 79 -18.95 5.19 12.27
N ILE A 80 -19.62 5.46 11.15
CA ILE A 80 -19.01 6.30 10.09
C ILE A 80 -18.97 7.77 10.52
N ILE A 81 -20.01 8.20 11.25
CA ILE A 81 -20.15 9.54 11.81
C ILE A 81 -20.54 9.37 13.27
N ASP A 82 -19.77 10.01 14.15
CA ASP A 82 -19.98 9.96 15.59
C ASP A 82 -19.96 11.38 16.18
N VAL A 83 -20.57 11.57 17.36
CA VAL A 83 -20.52 12.84 18.09
C VAL A 83 -19.09 13.29 18.41
N ASN A 84 -18.14 12.34 18.48
CA ASN A 84 -16.73 12.59 18.71
C ASN A 84 -15.94 12.88 17.41
N PHE A 85 -16.59 13.46 16.41
CA PHE A 85 -15.98 13.75 15.10
C PHE A 85 -14.69 14.58 15.19
N LEU A 86 -14.68 15.64 15.99
CA LEU A 86 -13.53 16.53 16.11
C LEU A 86 -12.29 15.84 16.70
N PRO A 87 -12.34 15.18 17.87
CA PRO A 87 -11.18 14.45 18.39
C PRO A 87 -10.76 13.29 17.49
N ALA A 88 -11.70 12.57 16.88
CA ALA A 88 -11.37 11.51 15.93
C ALA A 88 -10.65 12.03 14.68
N THR A 89 -11.00 13.23 14.21
CA THR A 89 -10.32 13.87 13.06
C THR A 89 -8.88 14.23 13.40
N LEU A 90 -8.62 14.73 14.60
CA LEU A 90 -7.25 15.00 15.07
C LEU A 90 -6.42 13.71 15.15
N VAL A 91 -7.00 12.63 15.68
CA VAL A 91 -6.37 11.31 15.71
C VAL A 91 -6.08 10.80 14.30
N LEU A 92 -7.03 10.95 13.36
CA LEU A 92 -6.85 10.56 11.97
C LEU A 92 -5.70 11.33 11.30
N ILE A 93 -5.62 12.65 11.47
CA ILE A 93 -4.56 13.47 10.86
C ILE A 93 -3.18 12.97 11.29
N ILE A 94 -2.97 12.74 12.59
CA ILE A 94 -1.72 12.17 13.12
C ILE A 94 -1.47 10.79 12.51
N ASN A 95 -2.52 9.97 12.43
CA ASN A 95 -2.43 8.62 11.92
C ASN A 95 -2.08 8.56 10.42
N ILE A 96 -2.51 9.53 9.60
CA ILE A 96 -2.09 9.62 8.19
C ILE A 96 -0.57 9.77 8.09
N PHE A 97 0.07 10.55 8.97
CA PHE A 97 1.55 10.61 8.98
C PHE A 97 2.19 9.29 9.38
N ILE A 98 1.61 8.58 10.36
CA ILE A 98 2.06 7.24 10.77
C ILE A 98 1.94 6.24 9.61
N HIS A 99 0.84 6.32 8.86
CA HIS A 99 0.57 5.49 7.68
C HIS A 99 1.66 5.69 6.62
N GLU A 100 1.88 6.94 6.17
CA GLU A 100 2.87 7.24 5.15
C GLU A 100 4.30 6.90 5.61
N LEU A 101 4.62 7.14 6.89
CA LEU A 101 5.89 6.74 7.47
C LEU A 101 6.08 5.21 7.41
N GLY A 102 5.01 4.42 7.56
CA GLY A 102 5.04 2.98 7.36
C GLY A 102 5.58 2.57 6.00
N HIS A 103 5.06 3.16 4.93
CA HIS A 103 5.57 2.90 3.57
C HIS A 103 7.04 3.26 3.42
N VAL A 104 7.44 4.44 3.94
CA VAL A 104 8.83 4.89 3.90
C VAL A 104 9.76 3.90 4.61
N LEU A 105 9.40 3.49 5.83
CA LEU A 105 10.19 2.58 6.65
C LEU A 105 10.38 1.22 5.95
N PHE A 106 9.31 0.62 5.44
CA PHE A 106 9.40 -0.68 4.76
C PHE A 106 10.10 -0.59 3.40
N LEU A 107 9.88 0.49 2.65
CA LEU A 107 10.57 0.74 1.40
C LEU A 107 12.07 0.90 1.62
N LYS A 108 12.49 1.67 2.64
CA LYS A 108 13.90 1.83 3.00
C LYS A 108 14.51 0.56 3.55
N LYS A 109 13.75 -0.23 4.32
CA LYS A 109 14.19 -1.53 4.84
C LYS A 109 14.49 -2.52 3.72
N PHE A 110 13.62 -2.64 2.71
CA PHE A 110 13.79 -3.61 1.63
C PHE A 110 14.64 -3.10 0.46
N TYR A 111 14.63 -1.79 0.23
CA TYR A 111 15.41 -1.14 -0.81
C TYR A 111 16.06 0.16 -0.28
N PRO A 112 17.21 0.08 0.42
CA PRO A 112 17.84 1.24 1.07
C PRO A 112 18.18 2.39 0.11
N LYS A 113 18.51 2.05 -1.14
CA LYS A 113 18.84 3.01 -2.21
C LYS A 113 17.62 3.75 -2.79
N SER A 114 16.41 3.45 -2.32
CA SER A 114 15.18 4.13 -2.78
C SER A 114 15.27 5.63 -2.54
N ARG A 115 14.73 6.42 -3.45
CA ARG A 115 14.45 7.84 -3.20
C ARG A 115 13.00 7.94 -2.76
N VAL A 116 12.79 8.65 -1.64
CA VAL A 116 11.46 8.88 -1.09
C VAL A 116 11.00 10.23 -1.60
N LYS A 117 9.90 10.25 -2.33
CA LYS A 117 9.18 11.48 -2.66
C LYS A 117 7.85 11.44 -1.94
N ILE A 118 7.53 12.52 -1.24
CA ILE A 118 6.24 12.70 -0.58
C ILE A 118 5.50 13.77 -1.39
N GLY A 119 4.25 13.49 -1.71
CA GLY A 119 3.40 14.41 -2.44
C GLY A 119 2.04 14.55 -1.77
N PHE A 120 1.23 15.42 -2.36
CA PHE A 120 -0.13 15.69 -1.95
C PHE A 120 -1.04 15.57 -3.17
N LYS A 121 -2.16 14.87 -3.04
CA LYS A 121 -3.17 14.69 -4.09
C LYS A 121 -4.57 14.79 -3.49
N PHE A 122 -5.54 15.19 -4.29
CA PHE A 122 -6.94 15.03 -3.93
C PHE A 122 -7.44 13.68 -4.44
N MET A 123 -8.03 12.88 -3.56
CA MET A 123 -8.79 11.69 -3.94
C MET A 123 -10.27 12.01 -3.74
N PHE A 124 -11.01 12.16 -4.83
CA PHE A 124 -12.39 12.64 -4.84
C PHE A 124 -12.53 14.08 -4.27
N ILE A 125 -12.80 14.22 -2.97
CA ILE A 125 -12.94 15.51 -2.26
C ILE A 125 -11.91 15.60 -1.11
N TRP A 126 -11.24 14.49 -0.77
CA TRP A 126 -10.41 14.39 0.42
C TRP A 126 -8.92 14.67 0.10
N PRO A 127 -8.26 15.54 0.87
CA PRO A 127 -6.82 15.74 0.75
C PRO A 127 -6.08 14.48 1.22
N ALA A 128 -5.20 13.95 0.37
CA ALA A 128 -4.42 12.75 0.64
C ALA A 128 -2.94 13.02 0.44
N PHE A 129 -2.15 12.78 1.49
CA PHE A 129 -0.71 12.64 1.35
C PHE A 129 -0.40 11.30 0.68
N TYR A 130 0.71 11.22 -0.04
CA TYR A 130 1.17 9.96 -0.59
C TYR A 130 2.69 9.91 -0.65
N VAL A 131 3.25 8.73 -0.42
CA VAL A 131 4.65 8.41 -0.70
C VAL A 131 4.77 7.73 -2.06
N ASP A 132 5.70 8.19 -2.88
CA ASP A 132 6.09 7.51 -4.11
C ASP A 132 6.80 6.19 -3.78
N THR A 133 6.05 5.09 -3.90
CA THR A 133 6.53 3.73 -3.66
C THR A 133 6.96 3.02 -4.95
N SER A 134 7.30 3.74 -6.03
CA SER A 134 7.72 3.13 -7.31
C SER A 134 8.93 2.20 -7.16
N TYR A 135 9.84 2.48 -6.23
CA TYR A 135 10.95 1.59 -5.91
C TYR A 135 10.51 0.22 -5.34
N SER A 136 9.24 0.05 -4.94
CA SER A 136 8.69 -1.27 -4.57
C SER A 136 8.71 -2.27 -5.74
N TYR A 137 8.76 -1.80 -6.99
CA TYR A 137 8.95 -2.69 -8.14
C TYR A 137 10.36 -3.31 -8.19
N MET A 138 11.33 -2.74 -7.46
CA MET A 138 12.71 -3.22 -7.33
C MET A 138 12.93 -4.17 -6.15
N VAL A 139 11.84 -4.67 -5.56
CA VAL A 139 11.88 -5.74 -4.56
C VAL A 139 10.99 -6.91 -4.96
N SER A 140 11.27 -8.07 -4.35
CA SER A 140 10.52 -9.31 -4.56
C SER A 140 9.04 -9.17 -4.17
N LYS A 141 8.22 -10.10 -4.64
CA LYS A 141 6.76 -10.00 -4.65
C LYS A 141 6.17 -9.77 -3.26
N TYR A 142 6.50 -10.59 -2.26
CA TYR A 142 5.89 -10.44 -0.94
C TYR A 142 6.47 -9.26 -0.15
N LYS A 143 7.73 -8.88 -0.40
CA LYS A 143 8.27 -7.60 0.10
C LYS A 143 7.54 -6.40 -0.48
N ARG A 144 7.21 -6.44 -1.78
CA ARG A 144 6.43 -5.39 -2.44
C ARG A 144 5.02 -5.30 -1.86
N ILE A 145 4.35 -6.44 -1.65
CA ILE A 145 3.06 -6.48 -0.96
C ILE A 145 3.18 -5.90 0.45
N ALA A 146 4.24 -6.24 1.17
CA ALA A 146 4.47 -5.70 2.51
C ALA A 146 4.71 -4.18 2.51
N ILE A 147 5.34 -3.61 1.47
CA ILE A 147 5.44 -2.15 1.32
C ILE A 147 4.06 -1.53 1.13
N TYR A 148 3.18 -2.14 0.31
CA TYR A 148 1.82 -1.65 0.15
C TYR A 148 1.01 -1.78 1.44
N LEU A 149 1.10 -2.89 2.16
CA LEU A 149 0.35 -3.07 3.42
C LEU A 149 0.96 -2.30 4.61
N ALA A 150 2.13 -1.69 4.46
CA ALA A 150 2.87 -1.08 5.57
C ALA A 150 2.11 0.07 6.24
N GLY A 151 1.41 0.90 5.49
CA GLY A 151 0.62 2.00 6.05
C GLY A 151 -0.49 1.48 6.95
N ASN A 152 -1.28 0.52 6.45
CA ASN A 152 -2.32 -0.14 7.24
C ASN A 152 -1.77 -0.88 8.46
N PHE A 153 -0.63 -1.54 8.29
CA PHE A 153 0.04 -2.22 9.39
C PHE A 153 0.43 -1.25 10.51
N MET A 154 1.01 -0.09 10.18
CA MET A 154 1.36 0.94 11.17
C MET A 154 0.13 1.57 11.83
N ASN A 155 -0.96 1.77 11.08
CA ASN A 155 -2.23 2.22 11.65
C ASN A 155 -2.77 1.21 12.67
N CYS A 156 -2.68 -0.08 12.36
CA CYS A 156 -3.12 -1.13 13.26
C CYS A 156 -2.26 -1.22 14.53
N ILE A 157 -0.93 -1.05 14.42
CA ILE A 157 -0.06 -0.94 15.60
C ILE A 157 -0.52 0.21 16.50
N TYR A 158 -0.80 1.39 15.93
CA TYR A 158 -1.30 2.54 16.69
C TYR A 158 -2.60 2.21 17.43
N VAL A 159 -3.58 1.63 16.74
CA VAL A 159 -4.88 1.25 17.36
C VAL A 159 -4.69 0.21 18.46
N LEU A 160 -3.84 -0.79 18.27
CA LEU A 160 -3.56 -1.80 19.30
C LEU A 160 -2.86 -1.21 20.53
N LEU A 161 -1.96 -0.23 20.35
CA LEU A 161 -1.37 0.52 21.47
C LEU A 161 -2.42 1.33 22.23
N VAL A 162 -3.35 1.99 21.52
CA VAL A 162 -4.47 2.69 22.15
C VAL A 162 -5.35 1.69 22.91
N LEU A 163 -5.69 0.55 22.31
CA LEU A 163 -6.49 -0.48 22.96
C LEU A 163 -5.83 -0.99 24.26
N LEU A 164 -4.51 -1.22 24.24
CA LEU A 164 -3.79 -1.80 25.37
C LEU A 164 -3.52 -0.79 26.51
N PHE A 165 -3.15 0.45 26.17
CA PHE A 165 -2.69 1.44 27.16
C PHE A 165 -3.68 2.57 27.43
N PHE A 166 -4.57 2.85 26.47
CA PHE A 166 -5.50 4.00 26.50
C PHE A 166 -6.92 3.58 26.05
N PRO A 167 -7.54 2.56 26.67
CA PRO A 167 -8.79 1.97 26.18
C PRO A 167 -9.95 2.97 26.16
N LYS A 168 -9.94 4.00 27.03
CA LYS A 168 -10.95 5.07 27.03
C LYS A 168 -10.90 5.95 25.78
N GLN A 169 -9.77 6.00 25.09
CA GLN A 169 -9.55 6.77 23.86
C GLN A 169 -9.84 5.95 22.60
N LEU A 170 -10.09 4.64 22.73
CA LEU A 170 -10.37 3.75 21.61
C LEU A 170 -11.56 4.20 20.73
N PRO A 171 -12.67 4.76 21.27
CA PRO A 171 -13.75 5.30 20.45
C PRO A 171 -13.31 6.38 19.46
N TYR A 172 -12.29 7.18 19.78
CA TYR A 172 -11.76 8.21 18.87
C TYR A 172 -10.99 7.64 17.68
N CYS A 173 -10.70 6.33 17.66
CA CYS A 173 -10.00 5.68 16.56
C CYS A 173 -10.93 5.25 15.40
N TYR A 174 -12.23 5.53 15.45
CA TYR A 174 -13.18 5.04 14.42
C TYR A 174 -12.81 5.53 13.01
N LEU A 175 -12.34 6.77 12.85
CA LEU A 175 -11.87 7.29 11.57
C LEU A 175 -10.58 6.62 11.09
N VAL A 176 -9.70 6.21 12.02
CA VAL A 176 -8.51 5.42 11.69
C VAL A 176 -8.93 4.04 11.18
N ILE A 177 -9.93 3.42 11.80
CA ILE A 177 -10.49 2.14 11.34
C ILE A 177 -11.14 2.30 9.97
N SER A 178 -11.90 3.37 9.72
CA SER A 178 -12.40 3.70 8.38
C SER A 178 -11.25 3.80 7.36
N ASN A 179 -10.16 4.49 7.72
CA ASN A 179 -8.97 4.61 6.86
C ASN A 179 -8.32 3.25 6.58
N VAL A 180 -8.21 2.37 7.59
CA VAL A 180 -7.72 1.00 7.43
C VAL A 180 -8.63 0.22 6.48
N LEU A 181 -9.95 0.26 6.65
CA LEU A 181 -10.90 -0.44 5.78
C LEU A 181 -10.80 0.03 4.32
N VAL A 182 -10.79 1.36 4.08
CA VAL A 182 -10.66 1.95 2.74
C VAL A 182 -9.33 1.57 2.07
N ASN A 183 -8.24 1.54 2.83
CA ASN A 183 -6.95 1.18 2.27
C ASN A 183 -6.72 -0.33 2.18
N PHE A 184 -7.42 -1.15 2.96
CA PHE A 184 -7.23 -2.61 2.96
C PHE A 184 -8.14 -3.31 1.94
N ILE A 185 -9.40 -2.89 1.84
CA ILE A 185 -10.39 -3.52 0.98
C ILE A 185 -10.13 -3.08 -0.47
N PRO A 186 -9.91 -4.01 -1.43
CA PRO A 186 -9.43 -3.70 -2.77
C PRO A 186 -10.52 -3.16 -3.72
N ILE A 187 -11.39 -2.27 -3.24
CA ILE A 187 -12.44 -1.61 -4.04
C ILE A 187 -11.87 -0.35 -4.72
N VAL A 188 -11.29 0.53 -3.92
CA VAL A 188 -10.63 1.76 -4.39
C VAL A 188 -9.19 1.44 -4.80
N LYS A 189 -8.56 2.26 -5.66
CA LYS A 189 -7.14 2.11 -6.05
C LYS A 189 -6.19 2.52 -4.90
N SER A 190 -6.36 1.86 -3.75
CA SER A 190 -5.61 2.02 -2.50
C SER A 190 -4.58 0.91 -2.33
N ASP A 191 -3.90 0.87 -1.19
CA ASP A 191 -2.84 -0.08 -0.88
C ASP A 191 -3.23 -1.55 -1.05
N GLY A 192 -4.40 -1.92 -0.54
CA GLY A 192 -4.95 -3.27 -0.61
C GLY A 192 -5.21 -3.68 -2.06
N TYR A 193 -5.68 -2.76 -2.90
CA TYR A 193 -5.80 -3.00 -4.33
C TYR A 193 -4.44 -3.30 -4.97
N TYR A 194 -3.41 -2.50 -4.68
CA TYR A 194 -2.06 -2.73 -5.23
C TYR A 194 -1.40 -4.00 -4.67
N ALA A 195 -1.66 -4.34 -3.41
CA ALA A 195 -1.25 -5.60 -2.79
C ALA A 195 -1.87 -6.80 -3.52
N VAL A 196 -3.19 -6.78 -3.77
CA VAL A 196 -3.90 -7.84 -4.50
C VAL A 196 -3.44 -7.94 -5.95
N VAL A 197 -3.30 -6.81 -6.66
CA VAL A 197 -2.76 -6.78 -8.03
C VAL A 197 -1.37 -7.42 -8.08
N THR A 198 -0.52 -7.12 -7.10
CA THR A 198 0.82 -7.72 -6.99
C THR A 198 0.77 -9.20 -6.65
N LEU A 199 -0.18 -9.63 -5.81
CA LEU A 199 -0.39 -11.04 -5.48
C LEU A 199 -0.74 -11.87 -6.72
N PHE A 200 -1.50 -11.30 -7.67
CA PHE A 200 -1.81 -11.94 -8.95
C PHE A 200 -0.76 -11.69 -10.06
N ASN A 201 0.45 -11.20 -9.71
CA ASN A 201 1.53 -10.85 -10.63
C ASN A 201 1.15 -9.83 -11.72
N LYS A 202 0.04 -9.12 -11.56
CA LYS A 202 -0.35 -8.02 -12.45
C LYS A 202 0.43 -6.76 -12.08
N THR A 203 0.62 -5.87 -13.04
CA THR A 203 1.22 -4.54 -12.80
C THR A 203 0.35 -3.46 -13.36
N ASN A 204 0.31 -2.33 -12.64
CA ASN A 204 -0.63 -1.24 -12.92
C ASN A 204 0.05 -0.06 -13.64
N ILE A 205 1.04 -0.34 -14.48
CA ILE A 205 1.69 0.68 -15.30
C ILE A 205 0.69 1.07 -16.39
N LYS A 206 0.15 2.30 -16.28
CA LYS A 206 -1.08 2.76 -16.93
C LYS A 206 -1.08 2.55 -18.45
N LYS A 207 -2.25 2.13 -18.96
CA LYS A 207 -2.81 2.58 -20.25
C LYS A 207 -3.97 3.54 -19.93
N ASP A 208 -3.93 4.70 -20.60
CA ASP A 208 -4.99 5.71 -20.78
C ASP A 208 -5.57 6.51 -19.59
N LYS A 209 -5.95 7.76 -19.91
CA LYS A 209 -6.05 8.89 -18.97
C LYS A 209 -7.49 9.41 -18.73
N VAL A 210 -8.50 8.92 -19.46
CA VAL A 210 -9.82 9.60 -19.54
C VAL A 210 -10.98 8.83 -18.88
N ALA A 211 -10.90 7.49 -18.75
CA ALA A 211 -11.95 6.69 -18.11
C ALA A 211 -11.93 6.69 -16.56
N THR A 212 -11.03 7.45 -15.92
CA THR A 212 -10.68 7.23 -14.50
C THR A 212 -11.59 7.90 -13.47
N THR A 213 -12.16 9.08 -13.74
CA THR A 213 -12.88 9.85 -12.72
C THR A 213 -14.24 9.27 -12.36
N LEU A 214 -15.03 8.81 -13.35
CA LEU A 214 -16.32 8.16 -13.10
C LEU A 214 -16.13 6.83 -12.39
N GLU A 215 -15.17 6.01 -12.82
CA GLU A 215 -14.83 4.75 -12.15
C GLU A 215 -14.41 4.97 -10.69
N ASP A 216 -13.55 5.96 -10.44
CA ASP A 216 -13.07 6.26 -9.09
C ASP A 216 -14.22 6.77 -8.20
N ALA A 217 -15.19 7.52 -8.76
CA ALA A 217 -16.40 7.93 -8.06
C ALA A 217 -17.32 6.74 -7.71
N ILE A 218 -17.55 5.83 -8.66
CA ILE A 218 -18.35 4.61 -8.44
C ILE A 218 -17.72 3.75 -7.34
N ARG A 219 -16.39 3.53 -7.39
CA ARG A 219 -15.67 2.80 -6.34
C ARG A 219 -15.80 3.47 -4.98
N GLY A 220 -15.77 4.80 -4.94
CA GLY A 220 -16.02 5.58 -3.72
C GLY A 220 -17.41 5.33 -3.13
N ILE A 221 -18.46 5.39 -3.95
CA ILE A 221 -19.85 5.13 -3.52
C ILE A 221 -19.99 3.71 -2.96
N ILE A 222 -19.45 2.71 -3.67
CA ILE A 222 -19.46 1.32 -3.21
C ILE A 222 -18.76 1.20 -1.85
N MET A 223 -17.59 1.85 -1.70
CA MET A 223 -16.83 1.82 -0.46
C MET A 223 -17.62 2.44 0.71
N PHE A 224 -18.30 3.57 0.50
CA PHE A 224 -19.18 4.16 1.52
C PHE A 224 -20.32 3.21 1.93
N GLY A 225 -20.91 2.49 0.96
CA GLY A 225 -21.90 1.45 1.26
C GLY A 225 -21.34 0.33 2.12
N VAL A 226 -20.13 -0.15 1.83
CA VAL A 226 -19.44 -1.18 2.63
C VAL A 226 -19.16 -0.69 4.06
N LEU A 227 -18.67 0.53 4.23
CA LEU A 227 -18.49 1.13 5.56
C LEU A 227 -19.83 1.23 6.31
N GLY A 228 -20.93 1.52 5.60
CA GLY A 228 -22.27 1.59 6.18
C GLY A 228 -22.72 0.25 6.74
N ILE A 229 -22.46 -0.83 6.01
CA ILE A 229 -22.75 -2.20 6.46
C ILE A 229 -21.92 -2.52 7.72
N PHE A 230 -20.62 -2.21 7.74
CA PHE A 230 -19.79 -2.43 8.93
C PHE A 230 -20.31 -1.64 10.13
N SER A 231 -20.77 -0.40 9.93
CA SER A 231 -21.32 0.40 11.02
C SER A 231 -22.60 -0.22 11.56
N TRP A 232 -23.52 -0.62 10.68
CA TRP A 232 -24.77 -1.28 11.08
C TRP A 232 -24.55 -2.61 11.81
N LEU A 233 -23.61 -3.44 11.34
CA LEU A 233 -23.28 -4.74 11.96
C LEU A 233 -22.59 -4.61 13.33
N SER A 234 -22.04 -3.44 13.64
CA SER A 234 -21.29 -3.22 14.88
C SER A 234 -22.11 -2.59 16.01
N GLN A 235 -23.36 -2.21 15.74
CA GLN A 235 -24.33 -1.73 16.73
C GLN A 235 -24.89 -2.92 17.52
#